data_AF-A0A090G314-F1
#
_entry.id   AF-A0A090G314-F1
#
_cell.length_a   1.000
_cell.length_b   1.000
_cell.length_c   1.000
_cell.angle_alpha   90.00
_cell.angle_beta   90.00
_cell.angle_gamma   90.00
#
_symmetry.space_group_name_H-M   'P 1'
#
loop_
_entity.id
_entity.type
_entity.pdbx_description
1 polymer ?
#
loop_
_entity_poly.entity_id
_entity_poly.type
_entity_poly.pdbx_seq_one_letter_code
_entity_poly.pdbx_strand_id
1 'polypeptide(L)'
;MDVVRKSEALLRAATRRPIREIRRLALDLKRLWRHWVKADTARYNKIFIAGCARSGTTLTQRLMGCFEDTFVHRAEAKHTQLDMLDRPEANLVVKRTERGHVHLAKLPSAIGLIYCVRHPFDVLTSSHPQSRAQRRFHVTPERWLAEYDALLRLRKAQPGRAIAYVRYEDMIAQPDAIQERIAQAFKLKPHIRFSEDPSNPIRATSLRKWERNEEFRTYLATLPPAFLARLQEFCDEFGYDVPERANA
;
A
#
# COMPACT_ATOMS: atom_id res chain seq x y z
N MET A 1 66.46 7.69 17.34
CA MET A 1 65.82 6.41 16.97
C MET A 1 64.83 5.86 18.01
N ASP A 2 64.55 6.57 19.13
CA ASP A 2 63.75 6.01 20.24
C ASP A 2 62.31 6.58 20.34
N VAL A 3 62.02 7.68 19.66
CA VAL A 3 60.68 8.33 19.67
C VAL A 3 59.73 7.71 18.63
N VAL A 4 60.27 7.30 17.47
CA VAL A 4 59.50 6.66 16.38
C VAL A 4 59.07 5.24 16.76
N ARG A 5 59.85 4.55 17.59
CA ARG A 5 59.53 3.20 18.07
C ARG A 5 58.43 3.21 19.14
N LYS A 6 58.36 4.27 19.95
CA LYS A 6 57.30 4.48 20.95
C LYS A 6 55.98 4.92 20.32
N SER A 7 56.01 5.68 19.22
CA SER A 7 54.79 6.07 18.49
C SER A 7 54.16 4.89 17.73
N GLU A 8 54.95 4.01 17.12
CA GLU A 8 54.42 2.79 16.48
C GLU A 8 53.82 1.79 17.48
N ALA A 9 54.39 1.67 18.68
CA ALA A 9 53.85 0.84 19.75
C ALA A 9 52.51 1.38 20.29
N LEU A 10 52.37 2.71 20.41
CA LEU A 10 51.12 3.38 20.79
C LEU A 10 50.04 3.24 19.70
N LEU A 11 50.39 3.33 18.41
CA LEU A 11 49.48 3.09 17.30
C LEU A 11 49.03 1.62 17.19
N ARG A 12 49.90 0.67 17.53
CA ARG A 12 49.57 -0.77 17.60
C ARG A 12 48.75 -1.14 18.85
N ALA A 13 48.88 -0.38 19.94
CA ALA A 13 48.03 -0.53 21.13
C ALA A 13 46.63 0.07 20.91
N ALA A 14 46.52 1.20 20.18
CA ALA A 14 45.25 1.85 19.86
C ALA A 14 44.36 1.07 18.89
N THR A 15 44.95 0.18 18.08
CA THR A 15 44.24 -0.67 17.09
C THR A 15 43.70 -1.98 17.67
N ARG A 16 43.91 -2.23 18.96
CA ARG A 16 43.33 -3.38 19.70
C ARG A 16 42.26 -2.97 20.69
N ARG A 17 41.37 -2.02 20.33
CA ARG A 17 40.08 -1.94 21.04
C ARG A 17 39.38 -3.29 20.84
N PRO A 18 39.02 -4.01 21.92
CA PRO A 18 38.52 -5.37 21.78
C PRO A 18 37.25 -5.33 20.94
N ILE A 19 37.19 -6.16 19.90
CA ILE A 19 36.04 -6.32 19.00
C ILE A 19 34.72 -6.47 19.80
N ARG A 20 34.81 -6.96 21.04
CA ARG A 20 33.71 -7.03 22.01
C ARG A 20 33.13 -5.67 22.41
N GLU A 21 33.94 -4.64 22.63
CA GLU A 21 33.47 -3.29 22.97
C GLU A 21 32.85 -2.59 21.76
N ILE A 22 33.42 -2.75 20.56
CA ILE A 22 32.81 -2.24 19.32
C ILE A 22 31.47 -2.94 19.06
N ARG A 23 31.38 -4.25 19.28
CA ARG A 23 30.11 -4.99 19.19
C ARG A 23 29.11 -4.54 20.26
N ARG A 24 29.56 -4.27 21.49
CA ARG A 24 28.70 -3.80 22.58
C ARG A 24 28.17 -2.39 22.29
N LEU A 25 29.04 -1.47 21.83
CA LEU A 25 28.67 -0.15 21.34
C LEU A 25 27.72 -0.22 20.14
N ALA A 26 27.97 -1.11 19.18
CA ALA A 26 27.08 -1.31 18.03
C ALA A 26 25.72 -1.89 18.46
N LEU A 27 25.69 -2.79 19.44
CA LEU A 27 24.46 -3.33 20.04
C LEU A 27 23.69 -2.27 20.83
N ASP A 28 24.39 -1.41 21.57
CA ASP A 28 23.82 -0.30 22.33
C ASP A 28 23.31 0.79 21.38
N LEU A 29 24.04 1.14 20.33
CA LEU A 29 23.55 1.97 19.22
C LEU A 29 22.32 1.33 18.56
N LYS A 30 22.29 0.01 18.34
CA LYS A 30 21.11 -0.69 17.83
C LYS A 30 19.94 -0.66 18.82
N ARG A 31 20.21 -0.60 20.12
CA ARG A 31 19.21 -0.57 21.19
C ARG A 31 18.64 0.84 21.34
N LEU A 32 19.51 1.85 21.31
CA LEU A 32 19.18 3.27 21.28
C LEU A 32 18.45 3.63 19.99
N TRP A 33 18.91 3.15 18.83
CA TRP A 33 18.20 3.30 17.56
C TRP A 33 16.84 2.60 17.61
N ARG A 34 16.73 1.39 18.20
CA ARG A 34 15.41 0.75 18.42
C ARG A 34 14.52 1.53 19.37
N HIS A 35 15.07 2.19 20.40
CA HIS A 35 14.31 3.03 21.31
C HIS A 35 13.90 4.36 20.67
N TRP A 36 14.76 4.96 19.87
CA TRP A 36 14.48 6.17 19.13
C TRP A 36 13.47 5.91 18.02
N VAL A 37 13.64 4.83 17.24
CA VAL A 37 12.63 4.33 16.30
C VAL A 37 11.33 3.98 17.02
N LYS A 38 11.37 3.39 18.23
CA LYS A 38 10.14 3.13 19.03
C LYS A 38 9.43 4.42 19.45
N ALA A 39 10.18 5.41 19.93
CA ALA A 39 9.63 6.70 20.35
C ALA A 39 9.06 7.48 19.16
N ASP A 40 9.73 7.42 18.01
CA ASP A 40 9.32 8.07 16.77
C ASP A 40 8.15 7.33 16.08
N THR A 41 8.06 6.00 16.21
CA THR A 41 6.86 5.23 15.81
C THR A 41 5.64 5.52 16.68
N ALA A 42 5.82 6.00 17.91
CA ALA A 42 4.70 6.42 18.75
C ALA A 42 4.20 7.83 18.41
N ARG A 43 5.02 8.64 17.74
CA ARG A 43 4.69 10.03 17.36
C ARG A 43 3.69 10.11 16.22
N TYR A 44 3.78 9.22 15.24
CA TYR A 44 3.02 9.31 14.00
C TYR A 44 1.97 8.21 13.84
N ASN A 45 0.80 8.60 13.34
CA ASN A 45 -0.14 7.66 12.77
C ASN A 45 0.27 7.35 11.32
N LYS A 46 0.94 6.22 11.13
CA LYS A 46 1.48 5.80 9.84
C LYS A 46 0.45 4.99 9.07
N ILE A 47 0.07 5.43 7.88
CA ILE A 47 -0.96 4.80 7.04
C ILE A 47 -0.34 4.42 5.69
N PHE A 48 -0.50 3.15 5.33
CA PHE A 48 -0.09 2.63 4.04
C PHE A 48 -1.32 2.27 3.20
N ILE A 49 -1.33 2.74 1.95
CA ILE A 49 -2.39 2.43 0.97
C ILE A 49 -1.88 1.36 0.02
N ALA A 50 -2.54 0.20 0.03
CA ALA A 50 -2.32 -0.89 -0.90
C ALA A 50 -3.64 -1.33 -1.55
N GLY A 51 -3.60 -2.38 -2.37
CA GLY A 51 -4.75 -2.84 -3.14
C GLY A 51 -4.32 -3.40 -4.49
N CYS A 52 -5.19 -4.10 -5.19
CA CYS A 52 -4.92 -4.54 -6.56
C CYS A 52 -4.68 -3.34 -7.48
N ALA A 53 -3.96 -3.52 -8.57
CA ALA A 53 -3.72 -2.48 -9.56
C ALA A 53 -5.07 -1.96 -10.06
N ARG A 54 -5.16 -0.65 -10.33
CA ARG A 54 -6.38 -0.03 -10.89
C ARG A 54 -7.63 -0.10 -10.00
N SER A 55 -7.46 -0.42 -8.71
CA SER A 55 -8.53 -0.44 -7.69
C SER A 55 -8.81 0.91 -7.02
N GLY A 56 -8.26 2.01 -7.55
CA GLY A 56 -8.49 3.34 -6.98
C GLY A 56 -7.47 3.81 -5.93
N THR A 57 -6.36 3.09 -5.72
CA THR A 57 -5.31 3.49 -4.76
C THR A 57 -4.81 4.93 -4.92
N THR A 58 -4.69 5.43 -6.16
CA THR A 58 -4.32 6.84 -6.42
C THR A 58 -5.42 7.81 -6.02
N LEU A 59 -6.70 7.49 -6.25
CA LEU A 59 -7.81 8.34 -5.82
C LEU A 59 -7.84 8.39 -4.30
N THR A 60 -7.79 7.24 -3.63
CA THR A 60 -7.73 7.15 -2.17
C THR A 60 -6.55 7.94 -1.61
N GLN A 61 -5.35 7.81 -2.18
CA GLN A 61 -4.18 8.58 -1.76
C GLN A 61 -4.43 10.09 -1.82
N ARG A 62 -5.02 10.60 -2.90
CA ARG A 62 -5.29 12.03 -3.05
C ARG A 62 -6.36 12.53 -2.07
N LEU A 63 -7.43 11.75 -1.89
CA LEU A 63 -8.50 12.06 -0.94
C LEU A 63 -8.05 12.05 0.52
N MET A 64 -6.94 11.38 0.86
CA MET A 64 -6.35 11.52 2.20
C MET A 64 -5.95 12.96 2.53
N GLY A 65 -5.75 13.83 1.52
CA GLY A 65 -5.50 15.26 1.72
C GLY A 65 -6.71 16.04 2.25
N CYS A 66 -7.90 15.42 2.31
CA CYS A 66 -9.11 16.03 2.88
C CYS A 66 -9.21 15.87 4.41
N PHE A 67 -8.25 15.19 5.05
CA PHE A 67 -8.17 15.09 6.51
C PHE A 67 -7.22 16.16 7.09
N GLU A 68 -7.56 16.64 8.28
CA GLU A 68 -6.69 17.53 9.05
C GLU A 68 -5.37 16.82 9.41
N ASP A 69 -4.31 17.61 9.60
CA ASP A 69 -3.04 17.14 10.17
C ASP A 69 -2.46 15.89 9.47
N THR A 70 -2.63 15.84 8.14
CA THR A 70 -2.28 14.68 7.32
C THR A 70 -1.33 15.05 6.20
N PHE A 71 -0.12 14.48 6.24
CA PHE A 71 0.82 14.56 5.12
C PHE A 71 0.63 13.38 4.16
N VAL A 72 0.35 13.70 2.91
CA VAL A 72 0.27 12.71 1.81
C VAL A 72 1.53 12.75 0.97
N HIS A 73 2.35 11.70 1.07
CA HIS A 73 3.48 11.54 0.16
C HIS A 73 2.98 11.28 -1.26
N ARG A 74 3.28 12.18 -2.21
CA ARG A 74 2.70 12.15 -3.57
C ARG A 74 3.19 10.99 -4.43
N ALA A 75 4.47 10.64 -4.33
CA ALA A 75 5.05 9.56 -5.12
C ALA A 75 4.66 8.18 -4.55
N GLU A 76 4.69 7.17 -5.41
CA GLU A 76 4.57 5.79 -4.94
C GLU A 76 5.85 5.38 -4.22
N ALA A 77 5.73 4.75 -3.05
CA ALA A 77 6.90 4.33 -2.28
C ALA A 77 6.66 3.03 -1.50
N LYS A 78 7.75 2.46 -0.97
CA LYS A 78 7.68 1.33 -0.02
C LYS A 78 7.20 1.85 1.33
N HIS A 79 6.62 0.98 2.16
CA HIS A 79 6.15 1.37 3.50
C HIS A 79 7.26 1.97 4.38
N THR A 80 8.51 1.56 4.19
CA THR A 80 9.68 2.12 4.89
C THR A 80 9.89 3.61 4.64
N GLN A 81 9.27 4.18 3.59
CA GLN A 81 9.26 5.62 3.38
C GLN A 81 8.63 6.36 4.56
N LEU A 82 7.64 5.77 5.23
CA LEU A 82 6.99 6.36 6.40
C LEU A 82 7.94 6.59 7.58
N ASP A 83 9.06 5.85 7.64
CA ASP A 83 10.08 6.01 8.67
C ASP A 83 11.14 7.08 8.31
N MET A 84 11.13 7.56 7.08
CA MET A 84 12.08 8.56 6.57
C MET A 84 11.44 9.94 6.40
N LEU A 85 10.14 10.07 6.65
CA LEU A 85 9.41 11.32 6.53
C LEU A 85 9.53 12.09 7.85
N ASP A 86 10.29 13.18 7.83
CA ASP A 86 10.29 14.19 8.90
C ASP A 86 9.31 15.28 8.55
N ARG A 87 8.15 15.25 9.20
CA ARG A 87 6.99 16.08 8.88
C ARG A 87 6.32 16.59 10.16
N PRO A 88 5.82 17.84 10.17
CA PRO A 88 5.08 18.37 11.30
C PRO A 88 3.73 17.67 11.50
N GLU A 89 3.12 17.16 10.43
CA GLU A 89 1.80 16.53 10.47
C GLU A 89 1.80 15.20 11.25
N ALA A 90 0.81 14.95 12.11
CA ALA A 90 0.79 13.72 12.91
C ALA A 90 0.43 12.46 12.11
N ASN A 91 -0.26 12.60 10.98
CA ASN A 91 -0.68 11.48 10.14
C ASN A 91 0.17 11.44 8.85
N LEU A 92 0.82 10.32 8.60
CA LEU A 92 1.69 10.14 7.43
C LEU A 92 1.10 9.07 6.50
N VAL A 93 0.90 9.43 5.23
CA VAL A 93 0.30 8.54 4.24
C VAL A 93 1.27 8.25 3.10
N VAL A 94 1.47 6.96 2.81
CA VAL A 94 2.23 6.49 1.65
C VAL A 94 1.40 5.48 0.86
N LYS A 95 1.39 5.62 -0.47
CA LYS A 95 0.80 4.63 -1.38
C LYS A 95 1.88 3.69 -1.91
N ARG A 96 1.56 2.40 -1.99
CA ARG A 96 2.43 1.37 -2.56
C ARG A 96 2.94 1.71 -3.97
N THR A 97 4.09 1.15 -4.31
CA THR A 97 4.57 1.03 -5.70
C THR A 97 3.87 -0.09 -6.46
N GLU A 98 4.08 -0.14 -7.79
CA GLU A 98 3.61 -1.21 -8.66
C GLU A 98 3.90 -2.62 -8.11
N ARG A 99 5.13 -2.86 -7.65
CA ARG A 99 5.59 -4.15 -7.08
C ARG A 99 5.39 -4.27 -5.58
N GLY A 100 4.64 -3.36 -4.95
CA GLY A 100 4.43 -3.33 -3.50
C GLY A 100 3.83 -4.62 -2.93
N HIS A 101 3.04 -5.36 -3.72
CA HIS A 101 2.45 -6.64 -3.33
C HIS A 101 3.50 -7.69 -2.90
N VAL A 102 4.70 -7.66 -3.47
CA VAL A 102 5.80 -8.59 -3.14
C VAL A 102 6.21 -8.51 -1.67
N HIS A 103 6.00 -7.36 -1.02
CA HIS A 103 6.40 -7.12 0.36
C HIS A 103 5.23 -6.84 1.29
N LEU A 104 3.99 -6.96 0.81
CA LEU A 104 2.81 -6.60 1.59
C LEU A 104 2.70 -7.44 2.87
N ALA A 105 2.97 -8.74 2.82
CA ALA A 105 2.94 -9.62 3.99
C ALA A 105 3.96 -9.24 5.08
N LYS A 106 4.99 -8.45 4.73
CA LYS A 106 6.01 -7.93 5.65
C LYS A 106 5.67 -6.54 6.21
N LEU A 107 4.52 -5.97 5.88
CA LEU A 107 4.09 -4.67 6.38
C LEU A 107 4.00 -4.72 7.92
N PRO A 108 4.73 -3.87 8.66
CA PRO A 108 4.66 -3.85 10.11
C PRO A 108 3.22 -3.69 10.63
N SER A 109 2.87 -4.41 11.70
CA SER A 109 1.54 -4.34 12.33
C SER A 109 1.21 -2.95 12.90
N ALA A 110 2.22 -2.17 13.26
CA ALA A 110 2.07 -0.80 13.76
C ALA A 110 1.69 0.22 12.67
N ILE A 111 1.89 -0.09 11.40
CA ILE A 111 1.47 0.78 10.29
C ILE A 111 0.02 0.42 9.97
N GLY A 112 -0.89 1.38 9.93
CA GLY A 112 -2.27 1.20 9.47
C GLY A 112 -2.34 0.82 7.99
N LEU A 113 -3.34 0.01 7.58
CA LEU A 113 -3.52 -0.39 6.19
C LEU A 113 -4.91 -0.03 5.66
N ILE A 114 -4.92 0.77 4.60
CA ILE A 114 -6.06 0.89 3.68
C ILE A 114 -5.80 -0.06 2.51
N TYR A 115 -6.73 -0.99 2.27
CA TYR A 115 -6.65 -1.93 1.15
C TYR A 115 -7.77 -1.67 0.15
N CYS A 116 -7.42 -1.09 -0.99
CA CYS A 116 -8.36 -0.81 -2.07
C CYS A 116 -8.71 -2.07 -2.85
N VAL A 117 -10.00 -2.28 -3.07
CA VAL A 117 -10.55 -3.35 -3.91
C VAL A 117 -11.48 -2.76 -4.96
N ARG A 118 -11.66 -3.49 -6.05
CA ARG A 118 -12.49 -3.09 -7.18
C ARG A 118 -12.96 -4.33 -7.92
N HIS A 119 -14.11 -4.24 -8.58
CA HIS A 119 -14.61 -5.31 -9.42
C HIS A 119 -13.50 -5.81 -10.38
N PRO A 120 -13.13 -7.10 -10.33
CA PRO A 120 -11.99 -7.63 -11.08
C PRO A 120 -12.08 -7.38 -12.60
N PHE A 121 -13.27 -7.47 -13.19
CA PHE A 121 -13.44 -7.20 -14.62
C PHE A 121 -13.16 -5.75 -15.02
N ASP A 122 -13.48 -4.75 -14.18
CA ASP A 122 -13.10 -3.36 -14.44
C ASP A 122 -11.59 -3.14 -14.28
N VAL A 123 -10.94 -3.93 -13.41
CA VAL A 123 -9.50 -3.90 -13.22
C VAL A 123 -8.78 -4.48 -14.44
N LEU A 124 -9.19 -5.68 -14.86
CA LEU A 124 -8.60 -6.42 -15.98
C LEU A 124 -8.84 -5.73 -17.32
N THR A 125 -9.91 -4.96 -17.45
CA THR A 125 -10.21 -4.18 -18.68
C THR A 125 -9.77 -2.72 -18.57
N SER A 126 -9.00 -2.38 -17.53
CA SER A 126 -8.46 -1.04 -17.33
C SER A 126 -7.28 -0.78 -18.25
N SER A 127 -7.29 0.37 -18.94
CA SER A 127 -6.14 0.87 -19.69
C SER A 127 -5.33 1.87 -18.87
N HIS A 128 -4.04 1.99 -19.19
CA HIS A 128 -3.12 2.97 -18.61
C HIS A 128 -2.23 3.56 -19.71
N PRO A 129 -2.04 4.89 -19.77
CA PRO A 129 -1.25 5.52 -20.83
C PRO A 129 0.14 4.92 -21.00
N GLN A 130 0.85 4.69 -19.90
CA GLN A 130 2.22 4.16 -19.90
C GLN A 130 2.35 2.73 -20.44
N SER A 131 1.32 1.88 -20.32
CA SER A 131 1.38 0.50 -20.79
C SER A 131 0.64 0.26 -22.10
N ARG A 132 -0.14 1.25 -22.58
CA ARG A 132 -1.01 1.10 -23.75
C ARG A 132 -0.24 0.78 -25.03
N ALA A 133 1.02 1.22 -25.13
CA ALA A 133 1.90 0.90 -26.25
C ALA A 133 2.49 -0.53 -26.19
N GLN A 134 2.53 -1.15 -25.01
CA GLN A 134 3.16 -2.46 -24.80
C GLN A 134 2.14 -3.59 -24.71
N ARG A 135 0.95 -3.31 -24.17
CA ARG A 135 -0.13 -4.29 -24.00
C ARG A 135 -1.49 -3.61 -23.97
N ARG A 136 -2.51 -4.35 -24.41
CA ARG A 136 -3.87 -3.83 -24.54
C ARG A 136 -4.47 -3.39 -23.21
N PHE A 137 -4.36 -4.25 -22.20
CA PHE A 137 -4.83 -3.98 -20.85
C PHE A 137 -3.67 -3.81 -19.87
N HIS A 138 -3.84 -2.90 -18.91
CA HIS A 138 -2.76 -2.59 -17.98
C HIS A 138 -2.48 -3.72 -16.98
N VAL A 139 -3.49 -4.51 -16.61
CA VAL A 139 -3.38 -5.55 -15.59
C VAL A 139 -3.54 -6.90 -16.25
N THR A 140 -2.57 -7.79 -16.06
CA THR A 140 -2.68 -9.19 -16.51
C THR A 140 -3.33 -10.05 -15.42
N PRO A 141 -3.93 -11.19 -15.76
CA PRO A 141 -4.47 -12.15 -14.79
C PRO A 141 -3.44 -12.56 -13.73
N GLU A 142 -2.19 -12.82 -14.12
CA GLU A 142 -1.11 -13.25 -13.22
C GLU A 142 -0.76 -12.14 -12.22
N ARG A 143 -0.73 -10.88 -12.68
CA ARG A 143 -0.49 -9.73 -11.80
C ARG A 143 -1.64 -9.58 -10.80
N TRP A 144 -2.89 -9.71 -11.26
CA TRP A 144 -4.05 -9.61 -10.38
C TRP A 144 -4.02 -10.70 -9.30
N LEU A 145 -3.75 -11.96 -9.68
CA LEU A 145 -3.60 -13.07 -8.74
C LEU A 145 -2.48 -12.82 -7.73
N ALA A 146 -1.30 -12.38 -8.21
CA ALA A 146 -0.17 -12.10 -7.33
C ALA A 146 -0.47 -11.01 -6.28
N GLU A 147 -1.31 -10.02 -6.65
CA GLU A 147 -1.75 -8.96 -5.74
C GLU A 147 -2.81 -9.46 -4.75
N TYR A 148 -3.76 -10.29 -5.17
CA TYR A 148 -4.73 -10.90 -4.26
C TYR A 148 -4.07 -11.89 -3.29
N ASP A 149 -3.19 -12.76 -3.79
CA ASP A 149 -2.38 -13.68 -2.98
C ASP A 149 -1.56 -12.94 -1.92
N ALA A 150 -1.06 -11.74 -2.23
CA ALA A 150 -0.33 -10.94 -1.27
C ALA A 150 -1.20 -10.50 -0.08
N LEU A 151 -2.48 -10.20 -0.31
CA LEU A 151 -3.45 -9.93 0.76
C LEU A 151 -3.67 -11.19 1.61
N LEU A 152 -3.88 -12.34 0.98
CA LEU A 152 -4.08 -13.61 1.68
C LEU A 152 -2.86 -13.98 2.54
N ARG A 153 -1.65 -13.79 2.00
CA ARG A 153 -0.39 -13.99 2.75
C ARG A 153 -0.25 -13.02 3.91
N LEU A 154 -0.65 -11.75 3.74
CA LEU A 154 -0.65 -10.78 4.84
C LEU A 154 -1.59 -11.24 5.96
N ARG A 155 -2.83 -11.61 5.64
CA ARG A 155 -3.80 -12.09 6.63
C ARG A 155 -3.31 -13.35 7.33
N LYS A 156 -2.72 -14.29 6.60
CA LYS A 156 -2.12 -15.50 7.19
C LYS A 156 -0.97 -15.16 8.14
N ALA A 157 -0.11 -14.21 7.77
CA ALA A 157 1.02 -13.77 8.60
C ALA A 157 0.59 -12.92 9.82
N GLN A 158 -0.55 -12.23 9.72
CA GLN A 158 -1.06 -11.29 10.73
C GLN A 158 -2.59 -11.42 10.86
N PRO A 159 -3.12 -12.52 11.42
CA PRO A 159 -4.55 -12.83 11.41
C PRO A 159 -5.42 -11.84 12.20
N GLY A 160 -4.86 -11.20 13.24
CA GLY A 160 -5.56 -10.18 14.04
C GLY A 160 -5.42 -8.75 13.52
N ARG A 161 -4.80 -8.55 12.35
CA ARG A 161 -4.57 -7.20 11.81
C ARG A 161 -5.87 -6.59 11.32
N ALA A 162 -6.22 -5.42 11.85
CA ALA A 162 -7.27 -4.58 11.27
C ALA A 162 -6.85 -4.06 9.88
N ILE A 163 -7.74 -4.20 8.90
CA ILE A 163 -7.54 -3.71 7.54
C ILE A 163 -8.78 -2.89 7.15
N ALA A 164 -8.58 -1.63 6.78
CA ALA A 164 -9.65 -0.79 6.25
C ALA A 164 -9.82 -1.07 4.75
N TYR A 165 -10.82 -1.88 4.39
CA TYR A 165 -11.14 -2.12 2.98
C TYR A 165 -11.88 -0.93 2.38
N VAL A 166 -11.43 -0.51 1.20
CA VAL A 166 -12.08 0.54 0.42
C VAL A 166 -12.46 -0.05 -0.93
N ARG A 167 -13.76 -0.30 -1.12
CA ARG A 167 -14.30 -0.68 -2.43
C ARG A 167 -14.34 0.57 -3.31
N TYR A 168 -13.78 0.46 -4.51
CA TYR A 168 -13.78 1.57 -5.46
C TYR A 168 -15.19 2.03 -5.78
N GLU A 169 -16.10 1.07 -5.98
CA GLU A 169 -17.51 1.30 -6.27
C GLU A 169 -18.19 2.12 -5.17
N ASP A 170 -17.95 1.77 -3.90
CA ASP A 170 -18.49 2.52 -2.75
C ASP A 170 -17.85 3.91 -2.63
N MET A 171 -16.55 4.04 -2.91
CA MET A 171 -15.87 5.34 -2.95
C MET A 171 -16.48 6.27 -4.01
N ILE A 172 -16.93 5.73 -5.13
CA ILE A 172 -17.59 6.50 -6.17
C ILE A 172 -19.04 6.83 -5.80
N ALA A 173 -19.78 5.87 -5.24
CA ALA A 173 -21.21 6.02 -4.97
C ALA A 173 -21.51 6.81 -3.70
N GLN A 174 -20.70 6.63 -2.64
CA GLN A 174 -20.90 7.19 -1.30
C GLN A 174 -19.56 7.67 -0.71
N PRO A 175 -18.89 8.65 -1.36
CA PRO A 175 -17.56 9.09 -0.97
C PRO A 175 -17.44 9.55 0.48
N ASP A 176 -18.42 10.28 0.99
CA ASP A 176 -18.38 10.83 2.35
C ASP A 176 -18.59 9.74 3.41
N ALA A 177 -19.41 8.72 3.12
CA ALA A 177 -19.53 7.56 3.99
C ALA A 177 -18.20 6.77 4.06
N ILE A 178 -17.48 6.67 2.93
CA ILE A 178 -16.13 6.07 2.92
C ILE A 178 -15.14 6.94 3.69
N GLN A 179 -15.23 8.26 3.57
CA GLN A 179 -14.42 9.18 4.37
C GLN A 179 -14.61 8.95 5.86
N GLU A 180 -15.85 8.87 6.33
CA GLU A 180 -16.17 8.62 7.75
C GLU A 180 -15.62 7.27 8.23
N ARG A 181 -15.73 6.22 7.42
CA ARG A 181 -15.17 4.90 7.76
C ARG A 181 -13.64 4.93 7.87
N ILE A 182 -12.95 5.63 6.97
CA ILE A 182 -11.51 5.86 7.06
C ILE A 182 -11.17 6.70 8.30
N ALA A 183 -11.95 7.76 8.56
CA ALA A 183 -11.78 8.62 9.72
C ALA A 183 -11.85 7.83 11.02
N GLN A 184 -12.86 6.97 11.17
CA GLN A 184 -13.02 6.11 12.34
C GLN A 184 -11.88 5.09 12.46
N ALA A 185 -11.51 4.42 11.36
CA ALA A 185 -10.47 3.39 11.36
C ALA A 185 -9.09 3.92 11.79
N PHE A 186 -8.77 5.15 11.42
CA PHE A 186 -7.47 5.76 11.69
C PHE A 186 -7.51 6.94 12.66
N LYS A 187 -8.66 7.21 13.29
CA LYS A 187 -8.88 8.36 14.19
C LYS A 187 -8.52 9.70 13.55
N LEU A 188 -8.88 9.89 12.28
CA LEU A 188 -8.65 11.12 11.54
C LEU A 188 -9.84 12.07 11.69
N LYS A 189 -9.57 13.36 11.51
CA LYS A 189 -10.61 14.40 11.49
C LYS A 189 -10.80 14.91 10.06
N PRO A 190 -12.00 14.75 9.45
CA PRO A 190 -12.30 15.36 8.15
C PRO A 190 -12.22 16.89 8.21
N HIS A 191 -11.62 17.52 7.20
CA HIS A 191 -11.62 18.98 7.00
C HIS A 191 -12.50 19.39 5.81
N ILE A 192 -12.41 18.65 4.69
CA ILE A 192 -13.24 18.82 3.49
C ILE A 192 -13.93 17.48 3.22
N ARG A 193 -15.18 17.48 2.78
CA ARG A 193 -15.85 16.24 2.36
C ARG A 193 -15.23 15.69 1.09
N PHE A 194 -15.12 14.38 0.95
CA PHE A 194 -14.59 13.77 -0.29
C PHE A 194 -15.42 14.16 -1.52
N SER A 195 -16.74 14.28 -1.38
CA SER A 195 -17.65 14.75 -2.45
C SER A 195 -17.43 16.20 -2.86
N GLU A 196 -16.88 17.03 -1.96
CA GLU A 196 -16.70 18.47 -2.12
C GLU A 196 -15.27 18.84 -2.54
N ASP A 197 -14.33 17.89 -2.64
CA ASP A 197 -12.94 18.18 -3.03
C ASP A 197 -12.83 18.51 -4.53
N PRO A 198 -12.57 19.78 -4.91
CA PRO A 198 -12.50 20.19 -6.31
C PRO A 198 -11.28 19.61 -7.03
N SER A 199 -10.24 19.19 -6.30
CA SER A 199 -9.01 18.67 -6.88
C SER A 199 -9.16 17.22 -7.36
N ASN A 200 -10.18 16.50 -6.87
CA ASN A 200 -10.36 15.07 -7.11
C ASN A 200 -11.81 14.73 -7.49
N PRO A 201 -12.31 15.24 -8.62
CA PRO A 201 -13.68 14.99 -9.03
C PRO A 201 -13.95 13.49 -9.21
N ILE A 202 -14.97 13.01 -8.51
CA ILE A 202 -15.39 11.62 -8.48
C ILE A 202 -16.25 11.34 -9.71
N ARG A 203 -15.85 10.35 -10.52
CA ARG A 203 -16.48 10.07 -11.83
C ARG A 203 -17.00 8.64 -11.91
N ALA A 204 -18.32 8.52 -12.04
CA ALA A 204 -19.02 7.24 -12.22
C ALA A 204 -18.75 6.58 -13.59
N THR A 205 -18.25 7.31 -14.58
CA THR A 205 -17.94 6.80 -15.93
C THR A 205 -16.89 5.70 -15.97
N SER A 206 -16.19 5.49 -14.86
CA SER A 206 -15.19 4.46 -14.71
C SER A 206 -15.77 3.09 -14.34
N LEU A 207 -17.01 3.01 -13.87
CA LEU A 207 -17.64 1.79 -13.35
C LEU A 207 -18.27 0.95 -14.46
N ARG A 208 -18.20 -0.38 -14.32
CA ARG A 208 -18.90 -1.38 -15.14
C ARG A 208 -18.70 -1.17 -16.64
N LYS A 209 -17.51 -0.68 -17.04
CA LYS A 209 -17.21 -0.42 -18.46
C LYS A 209 -17.18 -1.71 -19.27
N TRP A 210 -16.80 -2.80 -18.61
CA TRP A 210 -16.75 -4.13 -19.19
C TRP A 210 -18.11 -4.64 -19.68
N GLU A 211 -19.23 -4.14 -19.14
CA GLU A 211 -20.57 -4.56 -19.58
C GLU A 211 -20.94 -3.99 -20.95
N ARG A 212 -20.55 -2.73 -21.18
CA ARG A 212 -21.00 -1.94 -22.34
C ARG A 212 -20.01 -2.02 -23.51
N ASN A 213 -18.83 -2.56 -23.29
CA ASN A 213 -17.79 -2.65 -24.30
C ASN A 213 -17.64 -4.10 -24.76
N GLU A 214 -17.95 -4.35 -26.04
CA GLU A 214 -17.89 -5.69 -26.65
C GLU A 214 -16.50 -6.29 -26.60
N GLU A 215 -15.46 -5.51 -26.90
CA GLU A 215 -14.07 -5.98 -26.84
C GLU A 215 -13.69 -6.44 -25.43
N PHE A 216 -14.16 -5.73 -24.40
CA PHE A 216 -13.90 -6.09 -23.01
C PHE A 216 -14.57 -7.42 -22.67
N ARG A 217 -15.82 -7.64 -23.12
CA ARG A 217 -16.52 -8.91 -22.93
C ARG A 217 -15.80 -10.06 -23.66
N THR A 218 -15.37 -9.84 -24.89
CA THR A 218 -14.59 -10.83 -25.66
C THR A 218 -13.30 -11.21 -24.94
N TYR A 219 -12.56 -10.22 -24.43
CA TYR A 219 -11.36 -10.50 -23.63
C TYR A 219 -11.66 -11.26 -22.34
N LEU A 220 -12.70 -10.88 -21.60
CA LEU A 220 -13.04 -11.55 -20.34
C LEU A 220 -13.48 -13.00 -20.58
N ALA A 221 -14.10 -13.30 -21.72
CA ALA A 221 -14.49 -14.65 -22.10
C ALA A 221 -13.30 -15.57 -22.44
N THR A 222 -12.09 -15.04 -22.64
CA THR A 222 -10.89 -15.86 -22.87
C THR A 222 -10.12 -16.19 -21.59
N LEU A 223 -10.60 -15.73 -20.42
CA LEU A 223 -9.92 -15.96 -19.16
C LEU A 223 -9.98 -17.45 -18.77
N PRO A 224 -8.90 -18.04 -18.24
CA PRO A 224 -8.88 -19.46 -17.89
C PRO A 224 -9.87 -19.80 -16.75
N PRO A 225 -10.54 -20.97 -16.77
CA PRO A 225 -11.48 -21.37 -15.72
C PRO A 225 -10.88 -21.36 -14.31
N ALA A 226 -9.62 -21.80 -14.17
CA ALA A 226 -8.92 -21.77 -12.89
C ALA A 226 -8.71 -20.34 -12.36
N PHE A 227 -8.51 -19.36 -13.25
CA PHE A 227 -8.44 -17.95 -12.86
C PHE A 227 -9.81 -17.42 -12.45
N LEU A 228 -10.87 -17.78 -13.19
CA LEU A 228 -12.25 -17.37 -12.91
C LEU A 228 -12.73 -17.90 -11.55
N ALA A 229 -12.35 -19.13 -11.16
CA ALA A 229 -12.62 -19.65 -9.82
C ALA A 229 -11.98 -18.79 -8.71
N ARG A 230 -10.70 -18.39 -8.88
CA ARG A 230 -10.01 -17.50 -7.94
C ARG A 230 -10.63 -16.09 -7.89
N LEU A 231 -11.13 -15.62 -9.03
CA LEU A 231 -11.84 -14.35 -9.14
C LEU A 231 -13.20 -14.42 -8.42
N GLN A 232 -13.93 -15.53 -8.55
CA GLN A 232 -15.19 -15.75 -7.85
C GLN A 232 -14.99 -15.68 -6.33
N GLU A 233 -13.97 -16.32 -5.78
CA GLU A 233 -13.67 -16.24 -4.34
C GLU A 233 -13.47 -14.79 -3.87
N PHE A 234 -12.74 -13.99 -4.65
CA PHE A 234 -12.56 -12.56 -4.36
C PHE A 234 -13.88 -11.80 -4.43
N CYS A 235 -14.71 -12.11 -5.43
CA CYS A 235 -15.99 -11.47 -5.61
C CYS A 235 -16.96 -11.79 -4.47
N ASP A 236 -17.05 -13.05 -4.05
CA ASP A 236 -17.84 -13.47 -2.89
C ASP A 236 -17.37 -12.74 -1.62
N GLU A 237 -16.05 -12.65 -1.44
CA GLU A 237 -15.44 -12.01 -0.28
C GLU A 237 -15.75 -10.51 -0.19
N PHE A 238 -15.75 -9.80 -1.33
CA PHE A 238 -15.94 -8.34 -1.38
C PHE A 238 -17.32 -7.92 -1.89
N GLY A 239 -18.26 -8.86 -2.02
CA GLY A 239 -19.66 -8.60 -2.41
C GLY A 239 -19.80 -8.07 -3.84
N TYR A 240 -19.07 -8.66 -4.80
CA TYR A 240 -19.20 -8.37 -6.22
C TYR A 240 -19.98 -9.48 -6.92
N ASP A 241 -20.89 -9.10 -7.81
CA ASP A 241 -21.60 -10.05 -8.66
C ASP A 241 -20.73 -10.43 -9.87
N VAL A 242 -20.55 -11.73 -10.10
CA VAL A 242 -19.92 -12.24 -11.33
C VAL A 242 -21.02 -12.71 -12.28
N PRO A 243 -21.06 -12.25 -13.55
CA PRO A 243 -22.03 -12.73 -14.53
C PRO A 243 -21.96 -14.24 -14.73
N GLU A 244 -23.12 -14.88 -14.82
CA GLU A 244 -23.27 -16.34 -14.95
C GLU A 244 -22.43 -16.96 -16.09
N ARG A 245 -22.17 -16.21 -17.17
CA ARG A 245 -21.36 -16.67 -18.31
C ARG A 245 -19.85 -16.78 -18.04
N ALA A 246 -19.36 -16.30 -16.91
CA ALA A 246 -17.95 -16.47 -16.52
C ALA A 246 -17.69 -17.78 -15.74
N ASN A 247 -18.73 -18.59 -15.49
CA ASN A 247 -18.64 -19.87 -14.77
C ASN A 247 -18.84 -21.10 -15.68
N ALA A 248 -18.88 -20.92 -17.00
CA ALA A 248 -19.06 -21.99 -18.00
C ALA A 248 -17.74 -22.39 -18.66
#